data_AF-A0A535GQB9-F1
#
_entry.id   AF-A0A535GQB9-F1
#
_cell.length_a   1.000
_cell.length_b   1.000
_cell.length_c   1.000
_cell.angle_alpha   90.00
_cell.angle_beta   90.00
_cell.angle_gamma   90.00
#
_symmetry.space_group_name_H-M   'P 1'
#
loop_
_entity.id
_entity.type
_entity.pdbx_description
1 polymer ?
#
loop_
_entity_poly.entity_id
_entity_poly.type
_entity_poly.pdbx_seq_one_letter_code
_entity_poly.pdbx_strand_id
1 'polypeptide(L)'
;MDSLHAIGFYVSSGVLLLGGLGVALLPGRDLRGTALAVSGAGLAGAYVSLSAGFAAIVALICYLGCAAMVAGPGYRVVEGVVGPVWRQVGAIGAAALLVVLGFAAFRGDFVHASFSAGPFDARAVARLLLAHDVLATEAVAALAIVAAAGAVGAWRIRDRAR
;
A
#
# COMPACT_ATOMS: atom_id res chain seq x y z
N MET A 1 21.92 7.96 11.64
CA MET A 1 20.57 8.51 11.84
C MET A 1 20.58 9.27 13.14
N ASP A 2 20.22 10.54 13.11
CA ASP A 2 20.02 11.30 14.34
C ASP A 2 18.78 10.75 15.06
N SER A 3 18.80 10.77 16.39
CA SER A 3 17.74 10.20 17.24
C SER A 3 16.34 10.68 16.85
N LEU A 4 16.22 11.90 16.32
CA LEU A 4 14.97 12.49 15.85
C LEU A 4 14.42 11.80 14.58
N HIS A 5 15.27 11.39 13.64
CA HIS A 5 14.85 10.61 12.47
C HIS A 5 14.44 9.18 12.83
N ALA A 6 15.11 8.56 13.82
CA ALA A 6 14.72 7.24 14.31
C ALA A 6 13.32 7.30 14.97
N ILE A 7 13.08 8.31 15.81
CA ILE A 7 11.77 8.52 16.43
C ILE A 7 10.69 8.73 15.35
N GLY A 8 10.96 9.58 14.35
CA GLY A 8 10.04 9.79 13.23
C GLY A 8 9.69 8.47 12.51
N PHE A 9 10.69 7.68 12.18
CA PHE A 9 10.50 6.38 11.52
C PHE A 9 9.67 5.40 12.38
N TYR A 10 9.95 5.27 13.67
CA TYR A 10 9.21 4.36 14.55
C TYR A 10 7.77 4.81 14.77
N VAL A 11 7.53 6.12 14.94
CA VAL A 11 6.17 6.67 15.04
C VAL A 11 5.40 6.41 13.74
N SER A 12 5.98 6.69 12.59
CA SER A 12 5.38 6.40 11.29
C SER A 12 5.09 4.91 11.09
N SER A 13 6.00 4.03 11.50
CA SER A 13 5.81 2.58 11.47
C SER A 13 4.68 2.12 12.39
N GLY A 14 4.56 2.71 13.58
CA GLY A 14 3.45 2.44 14.50
C GLY A 14 2.10 2.88 13.91
N VAL A 15 2.04 4.08 13.32
CA VAL A 15 0.85 4.59 12.64
C VAL A 15 0.46 3.70 11.45
N LEU A 16 1.44 3.25 10.66
CA LEU A 16 1.25 2.31 9.56
C LEU A 16 0.62 1.00 10.05
N LEU A 17 1.19 0.40 11.10
CA LEU A 17 0.71 -0.86 11.68
C LEU A 17 -0.70 -0.73 12.25
N LEU A 18 -0.95 0.31 13.05
CA LEU A 18 -2.27 0.56 13.64
C LEU A 18 -3.33 0.82 12.57
N GLY A 19 -2.99 1.58 11.53
CA GLY A 19 -3.87 1.79 10.38
C GLY A 19 -4.18 0.48 9.66
N GLY A 20 -3.16 -0.33 9.35
CA GLY A 20 -3.33 -1.63 8.70
C GLY A 20 -4.19 -2.61 9.51
N LEU A 21 -3.97 -2.68 10.82
CA LEU A 21 -4.81 -3.45 11.74
C LEU A 21 -6.25 -2.92 11.78
N GLY A 22 -6.43 -1.59 11.79
CA GLY A 22 -7.73 -0.95 11.73
C GLY A 22 -8.52 -1.34 10.46
N VAL A 23 -7.85 -1.37 9.30
CA VAL A 23 -8.47 -1.82 8.03
C VAL A 23 -8.96 -3.26 8.14
N ALA A 24 -8.20 -4.13 8.78
CA ALA A 24 -8.54 -5.55 8.91
C ALA A 24 -9.65 -5.82 9.94
N LEU A 25 -9.64 -5.10 11.06
CA LEU A 25 -10.44 -5.43 12.25
C LEU A 25 -11.72 -4.60 12.40
N LEU A 26 -11.77 -3.37 11.89
CA LEU A 26 -12.93 -2.50 12.09
C LEU A 26 -14.14 -3.03 11.29
N PRO A 27 -15.37 -2.99 11.83
CA PRO A 27 -16.55 -3.56 11.17
C PRO A 27 -17.18 -2.62 10.12
N GLY A 28 -16.94 -1.31 10.20
CA GLY A 28 -17.55 -0.31 9.32
C GLY A 28 -16.67 0.07 8.13
N ARG A 29 -17.25 0.20 6.93
CA ARG A 29 -16.52 0.62 5.72
C ARG A 29 -15.88 2.01 5.87
N ASP A 30 -16.58 2.94 6.54
CA ASP A 30 -16.11 4.31 6.72
C ASP A 30 -14.87 4.32 7.63
N LEU A 31 -14.92 3.52 8.70
CA LEU A 31 -13.82 3.30 9.64
C LEU A 31 -12.64 2.55 9.00
N ARG A 32 -12.91 1.60 8.09
CA ARG A 32 -11.85 0.93 7.31
C ARG A 32 -11.20 1.89 6.32
N GLY A 33 -11.98 2.77 5.68
CA GLY A 33 -11.47 3.80 4.79
C GLY A 33 -10.56 4.78 5.54
N THR A 34 -10.99 5.28 6.71
CA THR A 34 -10.14 6.15 7.53
C THR A 34 -8.90 5.44 8.04
N ALA A 35 -9.02 4.17 8.49
CA ALA A 35 -7.86 3.37 8.88
C ALA A 35 -6.87 3.15 7.72
N LEU A 36 -7.37 3.01 6.48
CA LEU A 36 -6.53 2.89 5.29
C LEU A 36 -5.79 4.21 5.03
N ALA A 37 -6.46 5.35 5.17
CA ALA A 37 -5.81 6.67 5.07
C ALA A 37 -4.72 6.84 6.12
N VAL A 38 -4.98 6.43 7.37
CA VAL A 38 -4.00 6.45 8.47
C VAL A 38 -2.80 5.56 8.13
N SER A 39 -3.03 4.37 7.58
CA SER A 39 -1.95 3.48 7.15
C SER A 39 -1.09 4.12 6.04
N GLY A 40 -1.72 4.78 5.07
CA GLY A 40 -1.03 5.51 4.01
C GLY A 40 -0.21 6.68 4.52
N ALA A 41 -0.71 7.42 5.52
CA ALA A 41 0.03 8.50 6.18
C ALA A 41 1.27 7.96 6.92
N GLY A 42 1.13 6.83 7.63
CA GLY A 42 2.24 6.13 8.26
C GLY A 42 3.31 5.68 7.25
N LEU A 43 2.88 5.08 6.13
CA LEU A 43 3.78 4.67 5.05
C LEU A 43 4.53 5.86 4.42
N ALA A 44 3.82 6.95 4.15
CA ALA A 44 4.42 8.16 3.60
C ALA A 44 5.47 8.75 4.57
N GLY A 45 5.18 8.79 5.87
CA GLY A 45 6.14 9.24 6.88
C GLY A 45 7.40 8.34 6.96
N ALA A 46 7.22 7.02 6.81
CA ALA A 46 8.35 6.09 6.73
C ALA A 46 9.20 6.36 5.48
N TYR A 47 8.59 6.57 4.31
CA TYR A 47 9.31 6.93 3.09
C TYR A 47 10.05 8.26 3.19
N VAL A 48 9.47 9.28 3.81
CA VAL A 48 10.17 10.55 4.05
C VAL A 48 11.39 10.34 4.94
N SER A 49 11.28 9.51 5.98
CA SER A 49 12.39 9.17 6.88
C SER A 49 13.52 8.39 6.17
N LEU A 50 13.20 7.72 5.06
CA LEU A 50 14.13 7.01 4.19
C LEU A 50 14.60 7.86 2.98
N SER A 51 14.35 9.18 2.99
CA SER A 51 14.68 10.10 1.89
C SER A 51 14.01 9.76 0.55
N ALA A 52 12.90 9.03 0.57
CA ALA A 52 12.10 8.64 -0.60
C ALA A 52 10.85 9.54 -0.75
N GLY A 53 11.03 10.86 -0.82
CA GLY A 53 9.93 11.83 -0.78
C GLY A 53 8.94 11.71 -1.95
N PHE A 54 9.42 11.41 -3.16
CA PHE A 54 8.54 11.18 -4.31
C PHE A 54 7.63 9.96 -4.11
N ALA A 55 8.20 8.85 -3.64
CA ALA A 55 7.44 7.65 -3.31
C ALA A 55 6.44 7.90 -2.17
N ALA A 56 6.81 8.74 -1.19
CA ALA A 56 5.90 9.15 -0.12
C ALA A 56 4.64 9.85 -0.66
N ILE A 57 4.79 10.79 -1.59
CA ILE A 57 3.64 11.47 -2.21
C ILE A 57 2.78 10.48 -3.00
N VAL A 58 3.41 9.65 -3.85
CA VAL A 58 2.68 8.67 -4.66
C VAL A 58 1.90 7.71 -3.76
N ALA A 59 2.55 7.16 -2.73
CA ALA A 59 1.91 6.28 -1.76
C ALA A 59 0.73 6.99 -1.06
N LEU A 60 0.91 8.24 -0.63
CA LEU A 60 -0.15 9.01 0.03
C LEU A 60 -1.37 9.19 -0.89
N ILE A 61 -1.16 9.59 -2.15
CA ILE A 61 -2.23 9.78 -3.14
C ILE A 61 -2.96 8.45 -3.38
N CYS A 62 -2.23 7.36 -3.59
CA CYS A 62 -2.82 6.04 -3.83
C CYS A 62 -3.64 5.56 -2.63
N TYR A 63 -3.09 5.64 -1.42
CA TYR A 63 -3.80 5.22 -0.21
C TYR A 63 -5.01 6.10 0.10
N LEU A 64 -4.95 7.41 -0.13
CA LEU A 64 -6.10 8.30 0.00
C LEU A 64 -7.18 8.00 -1.05
N GLY A 65 -6.79 7.72 -2.29
CA GLY A 65 -7.71 7.29 -3.35
C GLY A 65 -8.42 5.98 -2.99
N CYS A 66 -7.67 4.98 -2.53
CA CYS A 66 -8.24 3.72 -2.06
C CYS A 66 -9.13 3.92 -0.83
N ALA A 67 -8.71 4.77 0.13
CA ALA A 67 -9.48 5.09 1.31
C ALA A 67 -10.85 5.72 0.95
N ALA A 68 -10.84 6.68 0.02
CA ALA A 68 -12.05 7.31 -0.49
C ALA A 68 -12.96 6.29 -1.21
N MET A 69 -12.39 5.37 -1.98
CA MET A 69 -13.15 4.30 -2.63
C MET A 69 -13.80 3.34 -1.62
N VAL A 70 -13.08 2.95 -0.56
CA VAL A 70 -13.58 2.03 0.48
C VAL A 70 -14.66 2.70 1.35
N ALA A 71 -14.46 3.97 1.74
CA ALA A 71 -15.46 4.76 2.46
C ALA A 71 -16.65 5.14 1.57
N GLY A 72 -16.52 5.03 0.24
CA GLY A 72 -17.53 5.43 -0.71
C GLY A 72 -18.83 4.62 -0.61
N PRO A 73 -20.00 5.23 -0.90
CA PRO A 73 -21.30 4.59 -0.80
C PRO A 73 -21.47 3.40 -1.76
N GLY A 74 -20.62 3.31 -2.79
CA GLY A 74 -20.63 2.24 -3.79
C GLY A 74 -19.85 0.99 -3.40
N TYR A 75 -19.07 1.00 -2.32
CA TYR A 75 -18.32 -0.17 -1.87
C TYR A 75 -19.26 -1.19 -1.25
N ARG A 76 -19.41 -2.36 -1.90
CA ARG A 76 -20.10 -3.52 -1.35
C ARG A 76 -19.07 -4.40 -0.66
N VAL A 77 -19.27 -4.62 0.64
CA VAL A 77 -18.54 -5.68 1.34
C VAL A 77 -19.01 -6.99 0.73
N VAL A 78 -18.14 -7.64 -0.05
CA VAL A 78 -18.34 -9.04 -0.40
C VAL A 78 -18.07 -9.79 0.88
N GLU A 79 -19.13 -10.14 1.61
CA GLU A 79 -19.01 -11.08 2.71
C GLU A 79 -18.46 -12.37 2.11
N GLY A 80 -17.18 -12.64 2.38
CA GLY A 80 -16.57 -13.89 1.97
C GLY A 80 -17.36 -15.01 2.64
N VAL A 81 -18.07 -15.80 1.84
CA VAL A 81 -18.67 -17.09 2.24
C VAL A 81 -17.56 -18.11 2.44
N VAL A 82 -16.58 -17.74 3.25
CA VAL A 82 -15.39 -18.52 3.55
C VAL A 82 -15.61 -19.07 4.93
N GLY A 83 -15.77 -20.40 5.01
CA GLY A 83 -16.01 -21.10 6.27
C GLY A 83 -14.95 -20.77 7.34
N PRO A 84 -15.30 -20.91 8.63
CA PRO A 84 -14.44 -20.50 9.74
C PRO A 84 -13.06 -21.16 9.72
N VAL A 85 -12.97 -22.41 9.26
CA VAL A 85 -11.73 -23.18 9.12
C VAL A 85 -10.76 -22.50 8.13
N TRP A 86 -11.24 -22.07 6.97
CA TRP A 86 -10.42 -21.41 5.96
C TRP A 86 -9.90 -20.04 6.43
N ARG A 87 -10.69 -19.32 7.24
CA ARG A 87 -10.23 -18.08 7.88
C ARG A 87 -9.09 -18.32 8.87
N GLN A 88 -9.16 -19.41 9.64
CA GLN A 88 -8.09 -19.79 10.56
C GLN A 88 -6.82 -20.24 9.82
N VAL A 89 -6.97 -21.03 8.75
CA VAL A 89 -5.82 -21.41 7.90
C VAL A 89 -5.15 -20.18 7.31
N GLY A 90 -5.93 -19.21 6.82
CA GLY A 90 -5.39 -17.92 6.35
C GLY A 90 -4.66 -17.13 7.44
N ALA A 91 -5.21 -17.08 8.65
CA ALA A 91 -4.57 -16.40 9.78
C ALA A 91 -3.26 -17.08 10.21
N ILE A 92 -3.25 -18.42 10.29
CA ILE A 92 -2.05 -19.20 10.60
C ILE A 92 -1.00 -18.99 9.50
N GLY A 93 -1.42 -19.00 8.22
CA GLY A 93 -0.54 -18.73 7.09
C GLY A 93 0.09 -17.34 7.15
N ALA A 94 -0.70 -16.29 7.46
CA ALA A 94 -0.20 -14.94 7.64
C ALA A 94 0.77 -14.82 8.83
N ALA A 95 0.47 -15.48 9.95
CA ALA A 95 1.36 -15.52 11.11
C ALA A 95 2.69 -16.24 10.81
N ALA A 96 2.62 -17.40 10.13
CA ALA A 96 3.81 -18.13 9.69
C ALA A 96 4.67 -17.29 8.73
N LEU A 97 4.03 -16.61 7.76
CA LEU A 97 4.72 -15.70 6.84
C LEU A 97 5.40 -14.55 7.60
N LEU A 98 4.73 -13.96 8.59
CA LEU A 98 5.31 -12.91 9.44
C LEU A 98 6.54 -13.40 10.19
N VAL A 99 6.49 -14.61 10.76
CA VAL A 99 7.64 -15.22 11.45
C VAL A 99 8.81 -15.44 10.49
N VAL A 100 8.54 -15.96 9.29
CA VAL A 100 9.57 -16.18 8.26
C VAL A 100 10.20 -14.86 7.82
N LEU A 101 9.38 -13.83 7.55
CA LEU A 101 9.87 -12.50 7.18
C LEU A 101 10.66 -11.85 8.31
N GLY A 102 10.20 -11.98 9.56
CA GLY A 102 10.94 -11.50 10.73
C GLY A 102 12.28 -12.19 10.87
N PHE A 103 12.33 -13.53 10.73
CA PHE A 103 13.58 -14.28 10.76
C PHE A 103 14.53 -13.87 9.63
N ALA A 104 14.02 -13.70 8.41
CA ALA A 104 14.80 -13.21 7.28
C ALA A 104 15.32 -11.79 7.50
N ALA A 105 14.55 -10.91 8.16
CA ALA A 105 14.99 -9.56 8.51
C ALA A 105 16.09 -9.55 9.57
N PHE A 106 16.05 -10.45 10.56
CA PHE A 106 17.09 -10.54 11.60
C PHE A 106 18.37 -11.22 11.12
N ARG A 107 18.25 -12.22 10.23
CA ARG A 107 19.40 -13.01 9.75
C ARG A 107 19.96 -12.51 8.42
N GLY A 108 19.21 -11.72 7.68
CA GLY A 108 19.57 -11.25 6.36
C GLY A 108 20.79 -10.34 6.41
N ASP A 109 21.79 -10.67 5.58
CA ASP A 109 22.89 -9.77 5.29
C ASP A 109 22.48 -8.89 4.11
N PHE A 110 21.92 -7.72 4.42
CA PHE A 110 21.43 -6.79 3.41
C PHE A 110 22.60 -5.98 2.86
N VAL A 111 22.68 -5.84 1.53
CA VAL A 111 23.68 -4.97 0.90
C VAL A 111 23.38 -3.53 1.28
N HIS A 112 24.28 -2.91 2.03
CA HIS A 112 24.16 -1.52 2.43
C HIS A 112 24.76 -0.63 1.34
N ALA A 113 23.89 -0.06 0.50
CA ALA A 113 24.30 0.99 -0.43
C ALA A 113 24.18 2.35 0.25
N SER A 114 25.29 3.09 0.34
CA SER A 114 25.26 4.49 0.79
C SER A 114 24.77 5.36 -0.35
N PHE A 115 23.54 5.84 -0.28
CA PHE A 115 22.94 6.70 -1.29
C PHE A 115 23.00 8.16 -0.83
N SER A 116 23.71 9.03 -1.56
CA SER A 116 23.84 10.46 -1.28
C SER A 116 23.11 11.31 -2.31
N ALA A 117 21.86 10.97 -2.61
CA ALA A 117 20.99 11.80 -3.44
C ALA A 117 20.05 12.63 -2.56
N GLY A 118 19.52 13.73 -3.11
CA GLY A 118 18.55 14.57 -2.43
C GLY A 118 17.22 13.85 -2.14
N PRO A 119 16.41 14.37 -1.21
CA PRO A 119 15.18 13.70 -0.72
C PRO A 119 14.06 13.56 -1.76
N PHE A 120 14.23 14.17 -2.93
CA PHE A 120 13.29 14.15 -4.05
C PHE A 120 14.04 14.00 -5.37
N ASP A 121 13.85 12.88 -6.06
CA ASP A 121 14.43 12.67 -7.40
C ASP A 121 13.47 11.95 -8.36
N ALA A 122 12.41 12.67 -8.77
CA ALA A 122 11.49 12.18 -9.78
C ALA A 122 12.16 11.97 -11.17
N ARG A 123 13.27 12.66 -11.45
CA ARG A 123 13.98 12.54 -12.72
C ARG A 123 14.80 11.25 -12.80
N ALA A 124 15.47 10.85 -11.72
CA ALA A 124 16.12 9.54 -11.67
C ALA A 124 15.10 8.41 -11.79
N VAL A 125 13.97 8.50 -11.08
CA VAL A 125 12.88 7.51 -11.21
C VAL A 125 12.36 7.44 -12.65
N ALA A 126 12.10 8.58 -13.29
CA ALA A 126 11.64 8.62 -14.68
C ALA A 126 12.67 8.03 -15.65
N ARG A 127 13.96 8.32 -15.47
CA ARG A 127 15.03 7.70 -16.27
C ARG A 127 15.11 6.21 -16.06
N LEU A 128 14.99 5.72 -14.83
CA LEU A 128 15.01 4.29 -14.55
C LEU A 128 13.84 3.58 -15.26
N LEU A 129 12.62 4.11 -15.08
CA LEU A 129 11.41 3.55 -15.69
C LEU A 129 11.44 3.58 -17.22
N LEU A 130 11.90 4.68 -17.82
CA LEU A 130 11.83 4.89 -19.27
C LEU A 130 13.08 4.50 -20.05
N ALA A 131 14.22 4.30 -19.39
CA ALA A 131 15.46 3.89 -20.07
C ALA A 131 15.90 2.47 -19.71
N HIS A 132 15.54 1.97 -18.52
CA HIS A 132 15.92 0.63 -18.06
C HIS A 132 14.72 -0.32 -18.03
N ASP A 133 13.60 0.11 -17.43
CA ASP A 133 12.44 -0.73 -17.14
C ASP A 133 11.24 -0.45 -18.05
N VAL A 134 11.51 -0.24 -19.35
CA VAL A 134 10.48 0.17 -20.33
C VAL A 134 9.35 -0.84 -20.43
N LEU A 135 9.69 -2.13 -20.52
CA LEU A 135 8.70 -3.21 -20.64
C LEU A 135 7.78 -3.27 -19.41
N ALA A 136 8.32 -3.06 -18.21
CA ALA A 136 7.53 -3.02 -16.98
C ALA A 136 6.61 -1.79 -16.98
N THR A 137 7.11 -0.65 -17.45
CA THR A 137 6.34 0.59 -17.59
C THR A 137 5.17 0.43 -18.57
N GLU A 138 5.42 -0.21 -19.72
CA GLU A 138 4.38 -0.52 -20.70
C GLU A 138 3.35 -1.52 -20.17
N ALA A 139 3.79 -2.56 -19.45
CA ALA A 139 2.89 -3.53 -18.83
C ALA A 139 1.95 -2.87 -17.80
N VAL A 140 2.47 -1.95 -16.99
CA VAL A 140 1.66 -1.16 -16.04
C VAL A 140 0.68 -0.26 -16.78
N ALA A 141 1.09 0.38 -17.88
CA ALA A 141 0.21 1.20 -18.71
C ALA A 141 -0.93 0.36 -19.34
N ALA A 142 -0.61 -0.81 -19.89
CA ALA A 142 -1.60 -1.74 -20.42
C ALA A 142 -2.58 -2.20 -19.33
N LEU A 143 -2.08 -2.54 -18.14
CA LEU A 143 -2.90 -2.92 -16.99
C LEU A 143 -3.83 -1.77 -16.55
N ALA A 144 -3.36 -0.52 -16.56
CA ALA A 144 -4.18 0.64 -16.25
C ALA A 144 -5.32 0.83 -17.26
N ILE A 145 -5.06 0.62 -18.56
CA ILE A 145 -6.09 0.65 -19.61
C ILE A 145 -7.12 -0.45 -19.39
N VAL A 146 -6.68 -1.69 -19.13
CA VAL A 146 -7.57 -2.82 -18.87
C VAL A 146 -8.43 -2.57 -17.63
N ALA A 147 -7.84 -2.04 -16.55
CA ALA A 147 -8.57 -1.70 -15.33
C ALA A 147 -9.61 -0.60 -15.58
N ALA A 148 -9.26 0.46 -16.32
CA ALA A 148 -10.19 1.53 -16.68
C ALA A 148 -11.35 1.03 -17.54
N ALA A 149 -11.06 0.19 -18.55
CA ALA A 149 -12.08 -0.42 -19.39
C ALA A 149 -13.02 -1.32 -18.57
N GLY A 150 -12.48 -2.13 -17.65
CA GLY A 150 -13.26 -2.95 -16.73
C GLY A 150 -14.15 -2.11 -15.81
N ALA A 151 -13.63 -1.01 -15.26
CA ALA A 151 -14.39 -0.09 -14.41
C ALA A 151 -15.56 0.56 -15.17
N VAL A 152 -15.31 1.06 -16.40
CA VAL A 152 -16.36 1.63 -17.26
C VAL A 152 -17.40 0.59 -17.63
N GLY A 153 -16.98 -0.63 -17.98
CA GLY A 153 -17.90 -1.73 -18.28
C GLY A 153 -18.81 -2.07 -17.10
N ALA A 154 -18.24 -2.20 -15.90
CA ALA A 154 -19.00 -2.46 -14.67
C ALA A 154 -19.99 -1.32 -14.36
N TRP A 155 -19.59 -0.07 -14.57
CA TRP A 155 -20.48 1.08 -14.39
C TRP A 155 -21.65 1.07 -15.38
N ARG A 156 -21.40 0.80 -16.66
CA ARG A 156 -22.44 0.71 -17.70
C ARG A 156 -23.44 -0.40 -17.44
N ILE A 157 -23.00 -1.57 -16.94
CA ILE A 157 -23.90 -2.66 -16.57
C ILE A 157 -24.81 -2.24 -15.42
N ARG A 158 -24.26 -1.52 -14.42
CA ARG A 158 -25.01 -1.03 -13.28
C ARG A 158 -26.07 0.00 -13.67
N ASP A 159 -25.74 0.93 -14.57
CA ASP A 159 -26.71 1.93 -15.05
C ASP A 159 -27.86 1.28 -15.82
N ARG A 160 -27.62 0.17 -16.52
CA ARG A 160 -28.66 -0.59 -17.23
C ARG A 160 -29.52 -1.47 -16.31
N ALA A 161 -29.04 -1.79 -15.11
CA ALA A 161 -29.73 -2.65 -14.15
C ALA A 161 -30.58 -1.86 -13.12
N ARG A 162 -30.59 -0.53 -13.22
CA ARG A 162 -31.45 0.38 -12.45
C ARG A 162 -32.61 0.86 -13.31
#